data_AF-A0A101K346-F1
#
_entry.id   AF-A0A101K346-F1
#
_cell.length_a   1.000
_cell.length_b   1.000
_cell.length_c   1.000
_cell.angle_alpha   90.00
_cell.angle_beta   90.00
_cell.angle_gamma   90.00
#
_symmetry.space_group_name_H-M   'P 1'
#
loop_
_entity.id
_entity.type
_entity.pdbx_description
1 polymer ?
#
loop_
_entity_poly.entity_id
_entity_poly.type
_entity_poly.pdbx_seq_one_letter_code
_entity_poly.pdbx_strand_id
1 'polypeptide(L)'
;MRATMAHTYTRKELYDLVSPGPLRTLCTQFGVSDVSVEKAYKKADIPTPPQGYWNKVQAGKKVSRITLSPRGLGQPDEVVIGAGRRGY
;
A
#
# COMPACT_ATOMS: atom_id res chain seq x y z
N MET A 1 -9.95 -10.69 18.89
CA MET A 1 -10.13 -9.34 18.31
C MET A 1 -8.75 -8.73 18.14
N ARG A 2 -8.24 -8.53 16.92
CA ARG A 2 -6.98 -7.78 16.69
C ARG A 2 -7.33 -6.31 16.58
N ALA A 3 -6.81 -5.47 17.48
CA ALA A 3 -6.90 -4.03 17.33
C ALA A 3 -6.14 -3.62 16.06
N THR A 4 -6.81 -2.98 15.13
CA THR A 4 -6.15 -2.36 13.98
C THR A 4 -5.39 -1.14 14.51
N MET A 5 -4.07 -1.22 14.57
CA MET A 5 -3.25 -0.07 14.93
C MET A 5 -3.20 0.88 13.73
N ALA A 6 -3.40 2.17 13.99
CA ALA A 6 -3.18 3.19 12.98
C ALA A 6 -1.67 3.35 12.78
N HIS A 7 -1.19 3.09 11.57
CA HIS A 7 0.19 3.29 11.19
C HIS A 7 0.28 4.46 10.21
N THR A 8 1.14 5.43 10.51
CA THR A 8 1.48 6.52 9.61
C THR A 8 2.82 6.20 8.96
N TYR A 9 2.84 6.18 7.62
CA TYR A 9 4.05 6.00 6.84
C TYR A 9 4.18 7.13 5.82
N THR A 10 5.41 7.50 5.47
CA THR A 10 5.64 8.33 4.30
C THR A 10 5.32 7.57 3.01
N ARG A 11 5.09 8.29 1.91
CA ARG A 11 4.74 7.71 0.61
C ARG A 11 5.86 6.78 0.12
N LYS A 12 7.10 7.19 0.37
CA LYS A 12 8.29 6.39 0.05
C LYS A 12 8.39 5.15 0.94
N GLU A 13 8.23 5.30 2.25
CA GLU A 13 8.23 4.14 3.16
C GLU A 13 7.13 3.14 2.81
N LEU A 14 5.94 3.63 2.47
CA LEU A 14 4.84 2.75 2.08
C LEU A 14 5.15 1.99 0.78
N TYR A 15 5.80 2.65 -0.19
CA TYR A 15 6.28 2.01 -1.41
C TYR A 15 7.39 0.99 -1.13
N ASP A 16 8.32 1.30 -0.23
CA ASP A 16 9.39 0.39 0.16
C ASP A 16 8.85 -0.82 0.94
N LEU A 17 7.80 -0.63 1.75
CA LEU A 17 7.06 -1.70 2.43
C LEU A 17 6.28 -2.61 1.46
N VAL A 18 5.84 -2.08 0.31
CA VAL A 18 5.25 -2.86 -0.80
C VAL A 18 6.30 -3.66 -1.56
N SER A 19 7.52 -3.15 -1.63
CA SER A 19 8.58 -3.70 -2.47
C SER A 19 8.90 -5.19 -2.26
N PRO A 20 8.70 -5.84 -1.08
CA PRO A 20 9.07 -7.24 -0.91
C PRO A 20 7.94 -8.25 -1.16
N GLY A 21 6.67 -7.89 -1.37
CA GLY A 21 5.64 -8.92 -1.51
C GLY A 21 4.18 -8.52 -1.76
N PRO A 22 3.27 -9.53 -1.82
CA PRO A 22 1.86 -9.32 -2.10
C PRO A 22 1.18 -8.38 -1.11
N LEU A 23 0.27 -7.55 -1.60
CA LEU A 23 -0.60 -6.67 -0.79
C LEU A 23 -1.26 -7.40 0.40
N ARG A 24 -1.65 -8.67 0.22
CA ARG A 24 -2.23 -9.51 1.27
C ARG A 24 -1.30 -9.71 2.48
N THR A 25 0.00 -9.81 2.26
CA THR A 25 0.99 -9.93 3.34
C THR A 25 1.04 -8.65 4.17
N LEU A 26 1.05 -7.49 3.50
CA LEU A 26 0.96 -6.19 4.18
C LEU A 26 -0.35 -6.02 4.93
N CYS A 27 -1.48 -6.41 4.34
CA CYS A 27 -2.78 -6.37 4.99
C CYS A 27 -2.80 -7.20 6.29
N THR A 28 -2.15 -8.37 6.25
CA THR A 28 -2.02 -9.26 7.42
C THR A 28 -1.09 -8.65 8.49
N GLN A 29 0.01 -8.01 8.07
CA GLN A 29 0.96 -7.33 8.97
C GLN A 29 0.32 -6.13 9.68
N PHE A 30 -0.42 -5.29 8.95
CA PHE A 30 -1.08 -4.12 9.51
C PHE A 30 -2.43 -4.45 10.17
N GLY A 31 -2.96 -5.67 10.00
CA GLY A 31 -4.28 -6.04 10.51
C GLY A 31 -5.43 -5.26 9.87
N VAL A 32 -5.28 -4.93 8.59
CA VAL A 32 -6.21 -4.11 7.80
C VAL A 32 -6.75 -4.90 6.61
N SER A 33 -7.89 -4.48 6.07
CA SER A 33 -8.48 -5.12 4.87
C SER A 33 -7.82 -4.63 3.58
N ASP A 34 -7.77 -5.49 2.55
CA ASP A 34 -7.22 -5.17 1.21
C ASP A 34 -7.78 -3.83 0.66
N VAL A 35 -9.09 -3.60 0.81
CA VAL A 35 -9.79 -2.37 0.40
C VAL A 35 -9.29 -1.12 1.13
N SER A 36 -8.89 -1.23 2.40
CA SER A 36 -8.41 -0.08 3.17
C SER A 36 -6.99 0.33 2.75
N VAL A 37 -6.16 -0.65 2.39
CA VAL A 37 -4.83 -0.40 1.82
C VAL A 37 -4.95 0.19 0.43
N GLU A 38 -5.87 -0.33 -0.40
CA GLU A 38 -6.13 0.23 -1.73
C GLU A 38 -6.58 1.70 -1.65
N LYS A 39 -7.46 2.03 -0.70
CA LYS A 39 -7.86 3.42 -0.43
C LYS A 39 -6.67 4.29 -0.01
N ALA A 40 -5.79 3.77 0.85
CA ALA A 40 -4.59 4.47 1.28
C ALA A 40 -3.64 4.74 0.09
N TYR A 41 -3.47 3.78 -0.82
CA TYR A 41 -2.57 3.91 -1.97
C TYR A 41 -3.12 4.91 -2.98
N LYS A 42 -4.42 4.85 -3.26
CA LYS A 42 -5.10 5.85 -4.09
C LYS A 42 -4.96 7.25 -3.51
N LYS A 43 -5.11 7.39 -2.18
CA LYS A 43 -4.94 8.69 -1.51
C LYS A 43 -3.49 9.19 -1.56
N ALA A 44 -2.54 8.27 -1.49
CA ALA A 44 -1.11 8.54 -1.54
C ALA A 44 -0.55 8.71 -2.96
N ASP A 45 -1.40 8.59 -3.99
CA ASP A 45 -0.98 8.53 -5.39
C ASP A 45 0.13 7.48 -5.62
N ILE A 46 0.04 6.36 -4.90
CA ILE A 46 0.93 5.21 -5.06
C ILE A 46 0.31 4.29 -6.10
N PRO A 47 1.03 3.97 -7.19
CA PRO A 47 0.50 3.08 -8.21
C PRO A 47 0.33 1.67 -7.64
N THR A 48 -0.92 1.24 -7.54
CA THR A 48 -1.27 -0.10 -7.08
C THR A 48 -0.94 -1.12 -8.17
N PRO A 49 -0.17 -2.18 -7.86
CA PRO A 49 0.08 -3.24 -8.83
C PRO A 49 -1.21 -3.93 -9.27
N PRO A 50 -1.35 -4.28 -10.57
CA PRO A 50 -2.50 -5.02 -11.04
C PRO A 50 -2.58 -6.40 -10.36
N GLN A 51 -3.78 -6.96 -10.27
CA GLN A 51 -3.97 -8.32 -9.76
C GLN A 51 -3.07 -9.31 -10.53
N GLY A 52 -2.34 -10.14 -9.78
CA GLY A 52 -1.39 -11.11 -10.34
C GLY A 52 -0.01 -10.53 -10.69
N TYR A 53 0.26 -9.24 -10.50
CA TYR A 53 1.61 -8.68 -10.60
C TYR A 53 2.60 -9.46 -9.72
N TRP A 54 2.25 -9.66 -8.45
CA TRP A 54 3.08 -10.41 -7.50
C TRP A 54 3.18 -11.89 -7.83
N ASN A 55 2.15 -12.50 -8.42
CA ASN A 55 2.23 -13.87 -8.91
C ASN A 55 3.26 -13.98 -10.04
N LYS A 56 3.34 -12.99 -10.92
CA LYS A 56 4.37 -12.93 -11.97
C LYS A 56 5.76 -12.71 -11.38
N VAL A 57 5.91 -11.83 -10.38
CA VAL A 57 7.18 -11.64 -9.65
C VAL A 57 7.64 -12.94 -8.99
N GLN A 58 6.76 -13.59 -8.22
CA GLN A 58 7.06 -14.86 -7.53
C GLN A 58 7.37 -15.99 -8.51
N ALA A 59 6.71 -16.03 -9.67
CA ALA A 59 6.99 -16.98 -10.74
C ALA A 59 8.28 -16.66 -11.52
N GLY A 60 9.08 -15.66 -11.11
CA GLY A 60 10.32 -15.26 -11.78
C GLY A 60 10.13 -14.63 -13.16
N LYS A 61 8.91 -14.19 -13.50
CA LYS A 61 8.64 -13.53 -14.78
C LYS A 61 9.17 -12.11 -14.76
N LYS A 62 9.65 -11.66 -15.93
CA LYS A 62 9.99 -10.25 -16.15
C LYS A 62 8.73 -9.40 -16.01
N VAL A 63 8.62 -8.65 -14.91
CA VAL A 63 7.60 -7.62 -14.72
C VAL A 63 8.26 -6.26 -14.70
N SER A 64 7.61 -5.25 -15.28
CA SER A 64 8.05 -3.87 -15.16
C SER A 64 7.88 -3.42 -13.71
N ARG A 65 8.97 -3.04 -13.05
CA ARG A 65 8.89 -2.45 -11.71
C ARG A 65 8.02 -1.21 -11.81
N ILE A 66 6.93 -1.20 -11.06
CA ILE A 66 6.08 -0.03 -10.96
C ILE A 66 6.87 1.02 -10.21
N THR A 67 7.30 2.06 -10.91
CA THR A 67 8.01 3.18 -10.31
C THR A 67 7.02 4.05 -9.55
N LEU A 68 7.38 4.46 -8.34
CA LEU A 68 6.63 5.48 -7.62
C LEU A 68 6.63 6.76 -8.46
N SER A 69 5.45 7.21 -8.92
CA SER A 69 5.35 8.46 -9.67
C SER A 69 5.94 9.61 -8.85
N PRO A 70 6.62 10.60 -9.45
CA PRO A 70 7.08 11.76 -8.70
C PRO A 70 5.88 12.46 -8.05
N ARG A 71 6.11 12.96 -6.84
CA ARG A 71 5.07 13.54 -5.99
C ARG A 71 4.52 14.81 -6.64
N GLY A 72 3.20 14.95 -6.71
CA GLY A 72 2.57 16.22 -7.12
C GLY A 72 2.93 17.35 -6.15
N LEU A 73 3.19 18.55 -6.69
CA LEU A 73 3.43 19.77 -5.90
C LEU A 73 2.29 19.99 -4.90
N GLY A 74 2.61 20.00 -3.60
CA GLY A 74 1.66 20.32 -2.52
C GLY A 74 0.89 19.14 -1.89
N GLN A 75 1.12 17.89 -2.30
CA GLN A 75 0.50 16.73 -1.62
C GLN A 75 1.06 16.54 -0.18
N PRO A 76 0.37 15.86 0.74
CA PRO A 76 0.98 15.37 1.99
C PRO A 76 1.79 14.09 1.74
N ASP A 77 2.91 13.89 2.46
CA ASP A 77 3.77 12.69 2.26
C ASP A 77 3.25 11.53 3.10
N GLU A 78 2.48 11.88 4.12
CA GLU A 78 2.02 10.96 5.13
C GLU A 78 0.74 10.25 4.68
N VAL A 79 0.81 8.93 4.77
CA VAL A 79 -0.27 8.00 4.47
C VAL A 79 -0.58 7.27 5.75
N VAL A 80 -1.83 7.37 6.20
CA VAL A 80 -2.31 6.67 7.38
C VAL A 80 -3.06 5.40 6.96
N ILE A 81 -2.57 4.25 7.41
CA ILE A 81 -3.18 2.93 7.23
C ILE A 81 -3.76 2.46 8.55
N GLY A 82 -4.97 1.90 8.53
CA GLY A 82 -5.58 1.33 9.75
C GLY A 82 -6.22 2.34 10.69
N ALA A 83 -6.21 3.64 10.36
CA ALA A 83 -7.07 4.61 11.02
C ALA A 83 -8.53 4.28 10.68
N GLY A 84 -9.19 3.54 11.57
CA GLY A 84 -10.61 3.24 11.47
C GLY A 84 -11.39 4.53 11.37
N ARG A 85 -11.83 4.90 10.17
CA ARG A 85 -12.93 5.83 10.02
C ARG A 85 -14.20 5.09 10.44
N ARG A 86 -14.47 5.10 11.74
CA ARG A 86 -15.85 5.24 12.21
C ARG A 86 -16.31 6.62 11.74
N GLY A 87 -17.33 6.64 10.90
CA GLY A 87 -17.88 7.89 10.38
C GLY A 87 -19.10 7.61 9.54
N TYR A 88 -20.19 7.35 10.27
CA TYR A 88 -21.62 7.30 9.89
C TYR A 88 -22.09 6.26 8.89
#